data_AF-A0A1Z4VUV5-F1
#
_entry.id   AF-A0A1Z4VUV5-F1
#
_cell.length_a   1.000
_cell.length_b   1.000
_cell.length_c   1.000
_cell.angle_alpha   90.00
_cell.angle_beta   90.00
_cell.angle_gamma   90.00
#
_symmetry.space_group_name_H-M   'P 1'
#
loop_
_entity.id
_entity.type
_entity.pdbx_description
1 polymer ?
#
loop_
_entity_poly.entity_id
_entity_poly.type
_entity_poly.pdbx_seq_one_letter_code
_entity_poly.pdbx_strand_id
1 'polypeptide(L)'
;MEYQNSRDMLWSCSGLSDWARRFLGGLAAVAAFAFAGPVSAVSLDFMCITGNDSGDCAIGESQLTVDVTDPGGNQVNFRFNNSGSADSAITEVYFDDGELLGIADVSHSAGDSWTAGDASPPDLPGGDSITPKFEVTGYFKAESDPPPPKKGVNPGEWLDVVFDLKTGKTFNDIIADLISGDLRVGMHVIAFDSGGSESFVNDPDQVIPPSAIPVPAAVWLFGSGLLGLVGIARRRY
;
A
#
# COMPACT_ATOMS: atom_id res chain seq x y z
N MET A 1 -32.43 85.94 -21.95
CA MET A 1 -33.66 85.56 -22.68
C MET A 1 -33.38 84.19 -23.28
N GLU A 2 -33.55 83.08 -22.57
CA GLU A 2 -34.83 82.51 -22.08
C GLU A 2 -35.80 82.26 -23.25
N TYR A 3 -35.93 81.01 -23.70
CA TYR A 3 -37.10 80.17 -23.43
C TYR A 3 -36.90 78.75 -24.00
N GLN A 4 -37.33 77.76 -23.23
CA GLN A 4 -37.23 76.32 -23.47
C GLN A 4 -38.18 75.79 -24.57
N ASN A 5 -37.87 74.56 -24.99
CA ASN A 5 -38.79 73.42 -25.12
C ASN A 5 -39.09 72.95 -26.54
N SER A 6 -38.43 71.86 -26.96
CA SER A 6 -39.11 70.79 -27.69
C SER A 6 -38.42 69.46 -27.41
N ARG A 7 -39.25 68.45 -27.17
CA ARG A 7 -38.93 67.11 -26.68
C ARG A 7 -38.72 66.20 -27.89
N ASP A 8 -37.66 65.41 -27.87
CA ASP A 8 -37.54 64.08 -28.52
C ASP A 8 -36.35 63.38 -27.84
N MET A 9 -36.51 62.46 -26.88
CA MET A 9 -36.82 61.03 -27.08
C MET A 9 -35.86 60.37 -28.11
N LEU A 10 -35.09 59.31 -27.89
CA LEU A 10 -35.00 58.25 -26.87
C LEU A 10 -33.75 57.38 -27.22
N TRP A 11 -33.05 56.90 -26.18
CA TRP A 11 -32.41 55.56 -26.08
C TRP A 11 -31.09 55.23 -26.81
N SER A 12 -30.00 55.28 -26.05
CA SER A 12 -28.88 54.33 -26.16
C SER A 12 -29.10 53.22 -25.13
N CYS A 13 -29.50 52.03 -25.59
CA CYS A 13 -29.72 50.87 -24.75
C CYS A 13 -28.39 50.13 -24.52
N SER A 14 -27.68 50.47 -23.44
CA SER A 14 -26.63 49.62 -22.87
C SER A 14 -27.30 48.44 -22.13
N GLY A 15 -27.45 47.31 -22.81
CA GLY A 15 -28.24 46.18 -22.33
C GLY A 15 -27.53 44.83 -22.42
N LEU A 16 -26.23 44.76 -22.16
CA LEU A 16 -25.61 43.47 -21.80
C LEU A 16 -25.79 43.29 -20.31
N SER A 17 -26.83 42.53 -19.96
CA SER A 17 -27.18 42.24 -18.57
C SER A 17 -26.41 41.01 -18.08
N ASP A 18 -25.78 41.17 -16.91
CA ASP A 18 -24.89 40.22 -16.22
C ASP A 18 -25.48 38.84 -15.88
N TRP A 19 -26.73 38.56 -16.26
CA TRP A 19 -27.35 37.26 -16.03
C TRP A 19 -26.78 36.14 -16.92
N ALA A 20 -26.26 36.48 -18.11
CA ALA A 20 -25.69 35.49 -19.04
C ALA A 20 -24.33 34.93 -18.57
N ARG A 21 -23.60 35.65 -17.70
CA ARG A 21 -22.34 35.17 -17.10
C ARG A 21 -22.53 34.29 -15.87
N ARG A 22 -23.70 34.37 -15.22
CA ARG A 22 -24.00 33.59 -14.02
C ARG A 22 -24.55 32.19 -14.29
N PHE A 23 -24.87 31.87 -15.54
CA PHE A 23 -25.37 30.53 -15.92
C PHE A 23 -24.32 29.57 -16.47
N LEU A 24 -23.07 30.01 -16.65
CA LEU A 24 -21.95 29.14 -17.04
C LEU A 24 -21.06 28.69 -15.86
N GLY A 25 -21.30 29.20 -14.65
CA GLY A 25 -20.47 28.91 -13.48
C GLY A 25 -20.92 27.74 -12.59
N GLY A 26 -22.03 27.08 -12.91
CA GLY A 26 -22.69 26.12 -12.00
C GLY A 26 -22.56 24.63 -12.34
N LEU A 27 -21.86 24.25 -13.42
CA LEU A 27 -21.81 22.86 -13.92
C LEU A 27 -20.47 22.15 -13.76
N ALA A 28 -19.48 22.79 -13.14
CA ALA A 28 -18.22 22.16 -12.75
C ALA A 28 -18.26 21.83 -11.24
N ALA A 29 -19.27 21.09 -10.80
CA ALA A 29 -19.12 20.29 -9.59
C ALA A 29 -18.08 19.22 -9.96
N VAL A 30 -16.82 19.51 -9.64
CA VAL A 30 -15.68 18.60 -9.80
C VAL A 30 -15.99 17.34 -9.01
N ALA A 31 -16.53 16.35 -9.71
CA ALA A 31 -16.62 14.98 -9.25
C ALA A 31 -15.21 14.39 -9.33
N ALA A 32 -14.32 14.83 -8.43
CA ALA A 32 -13.09 14.14 -8.13
C ALA A 32 -13.44 12.90 -7.27
N PHE A 33 -14.15 11.95 -7.88
CA PHE A 33 -14.18 10.59 -7.34
C PHE A 33 -12.84 9.97 -7.70
N ALA A 34 -11.91 10.00 -6.75
CA ALA A 34 -10.80 9.06 -6.77
C ALA A 34 -11.44 7.66 -6.76
N PHE A 35 -11.42 6.98 -7.90
CA PHE A 35 -11.68 5.55 -7.96
C PHE A 35 -10.50 4.88 -7.26
N ALA A 36 -10.54 4.79 -5.92
CA ALA A 36 -9.78 3.77 -5.23
C ALA A 36 -10.39 2.44 -5.69
N GLY A 37 -9.69 1.77 -6.61
CA GLY A 37 -10.04 0.40 -6.98
C GLY A 37 -10.05 -0.48 -5.72
N PRO A 38 -10.75 -1.63 -5.74
CA PRO A 38 -10.60 -2.59 -4.66
C PRO A 38 -9.11 -2.98 -4.57
N VAL A 39 -8.47 -2.67 -3.44
CA VAL A 39 -7.16 -3.23 -3.11
C VAL A 39 -7.42 -4.61 -2.52
N SER A 40 -6.87 -5.65 -3.15
CA SER A 40 -6.83 -6.99 -2.55
C SER A 40 -5.68 -7.00 -1.56
N ALA A 41 -5.92 -7.47 -0.34
CA ALA A 41 -4.93 -7.42 0.73
C ALA A 41 -5.03 -8.66 1.64
N VAL A 42 -3.90 -9.23 2.04
CA VAL A 42 -3.81 -10.19 3.15
C VAL A 42 -2.79 -9.67 4.16
N SER A 43 -3.00 -9.94 5.45
CA SER A 43 -2.01 -9.67 6.49
C SER A 43 -1.32 -10.97 6.87
N LEU A 44 0.00 -10.91 7.05
CA LEU A 44 0.82 -11.99 7.56
C LEU A 44 1.21 -11.70 9.00
N ASP A 45 1.00 -12.70 9.85
CA ASP A 45 1.57 -12.77 11.19
C ASP A 45 2.84 -13.63 11.17
N PHE A 46 3.68 -13.46 12.19
CA PHE A 46 5.04 -14.01 12.21
C PHE A 46 5.29 -14.82 13.48
N MET A 47 6.19 -15.80 13.35
CA MET A 47 6.73 -16.59 14.47
C MET A 47 8.23 -16.37 14.59
N CYS A 48 8.72 -16.26 15.82
CA CYS A 48 10.13 -16.20 16.13
C CYS A 48 10.83 -17.53 15.85
N ILE A 49 11.96 -17.51 15.12
CA ILE A 49 12.68 -18.74 14.72
C ILE A 49 14.04 -18.93 15.40
N THR A 50 14.64 -17.87 15.92
CA THR A 50 15.94 -17.94 16.63
C THR A 50 15.76 -18.19 18.12
N GLY A 51 14.83 -17.50 18.77
CA GLY A 51 14.50 -17.75 20.18
C GLY A 51 15.65 -17.47 21.14
N ASN A 52 16.49 -16.46 20.85
CA ASN A 52 17.63 -16.13 21.72
C ASN A 52 17.15 -15.53 23.05
N ASP A 53 16.09 -14.73 23.01
CA ASP A 53 15.37 -14.16 24.14
C ASP A 53 13.84 -14.25 23.93
N SER A 54 13.13 -14.84 24.90
CA SER A 54 11.68 -15.03 24.80
C SER A 54 10.87 -13.72 24.82
N GLY A 55 11.41 -12.68 25.43
CA GLY A 55 10.80 -11.35 25.48
C GLY A 55 10.90 -10.65 24.12
N ASP A 56 12.07 -10.74 23.47
CA ASP A 56 12.27 -10.18 22.12
C ASP A 56 11.38 -10.87 21.08
N CYS A 57 11.26 -12.20 21.16
CA CYS A 57 10.30 -12.95 20.34
C CYS A 57 8.87 -12.45 20.56
N ALA A 58 8.43 -12.34 21.82
CA ALA A 58 7.06 -11.90 22.14
C ALA A 58 6.81 -10.46 21.67
N ILE A 59 7.81 -9.57 21.74
CA ILE A 59 7.72 -8.22 21.20
C ILE A 59 7.50 -8.30 19.69
N GLY A 60 8.37 -8.98 18.95
CA GLY A 60 8.29 -9.08 17.50
C GLY A 60 6.98 -9.66 17.01
N GLU A 61 6.55 -10.80 17.56
CA GLU A 61 5.29 -11.47 17.22
C GLU A 61 4.05 -10.60 17.50
N SER A 62 4.13 -9.65 18.44
CA SER A 62 3.01 -8.78 18.80
C SER A 62 2.91 -7.49 17.99
N GLN A 63 3.99 -7.06 17.34
CA GLN A 63 4.05 -5.72 16.72
C GLN A 63 4.48 -5.67 15.26
N LEU A 64 5.04 -6.76 14.74
CA LEU A 64 5.52 -6.87 13.38
C LEU A 64 4.50 -7.60 12.53
N THR A 65 4.08 -6.97 11.43
CA THR A 65 3.16 -7.58 10.46
C THR A 65 3.62 -7.28 9.04
N VAL A 66 3.12 -8.06 8.09
CA VAL A 66 3.27 -7.75 6.66
C VAL A 66 1.92 -7.70 5.98
N ASP A 67 1.57 -6.54 5.41
CA ASP A 67 0.41 -6.44 4.52
C ASP A 67 0.85 -6.73 3.08
N VAL A 68 0.27 -7.76 2.47
CA VAL A 68 0.51 -8.13 1.08
C VAL A 68 -0.64 -7.60 0.25
N THR A 69 -0.36 -6.75 -0.74
CA THR A 69 -1.38 -6.05 -1.53
C THR A 69 -1.15 -6.16 -3.04
N ASP A 70 -2.24 -6.08 -3.80
CA ASP A 70 -2.22 -5.98 -5.27
C ASP A 70 -2.23 -4.50 -5.71
N PRO A 71 -1.07 -3.91 -6.07
CA PRO A 71 -1.01 -2.55 -6.62
C PRO A 71 -1.46 -2.48 -8.10
N GLY A 72 -1.78 -3.61 -8.73
CA GLY A 72 -1.98 -3.74 -10.16
C GLY A 72 -0.66 -3.93 -10.92
N GLY A 73 -0.73 -3.91 -12.26
CA GLY A 73 0.47 -3.91 -13.09
C GLY A 73 1.28 -5.23 -13.11
N ASN A 74 0.69 -6.35 -12.70
CA ASN A 74 1.38 -7.65 -12.55
C ASN A 74 2.48 -7.60 -11.47
N GLN A 75 2.18 -6.91 -10.38
CA GLN A 75 3.04 -6.76 -9.22
C GLN A 75 2.33 -7.18 -7.94
N VAL A 76 3.12 -7.37 -6.88
CA VAL A 76 2.65 -7.53 -5.51
C VAL A 76 3.51 -6.65 -4.60
N ASN A 77 2.88 -6.00 -3.62
CA ASN A 77 3.61 -5.23 -2.62
C ASN A 77 3.54 -5.94 -1.26
N PHE A 78 4.71 -6.12 -0.64
CA PHE A 78 4.85 -6.56 0.75
C PHE A 78 5.20 -5.36 1.62
N ARG A 79 4.24 -4.90 2.42
CA ARG A 79 4.45 -3.83 3.39
C ARG A 79 4.78 -4.38 4.76
N PHE A 80 6.02 -4.27 5.17
CA PHE A 80 6.48 -4.54 6.53
C PHE A 80 6.10 -3.38 7.43
N ASN A 81 5.37 -3.66 8.50
CA ASN A 81 4.96 -2.69 9.50
C ASN A 81 5.60 -3.02 10.84
N ASN A 82 6.10 -2.00 11.54
CA ASN A 82 6.44 -2.10 12.95
C ASN A 82 5.49 -1.19 13.73
N SER A 83 4.36 -1.74 14.17
CA SER A 83 3.21 -0.95 14.65
C SER A 83 3.13 -0.78 16.18
N GLY A 84 4.00 -1.46 16.91
CA GLY A 84 4.03 -1.47 18.37
C GLY A 84 4.77 -0.27 18.95
N SER A 85 5.02 -0.32 20.26
CA SER A 85 5.74 0.73 20.98
C SER A 85 7.01 0.24 21.66
N ALA A 86 7.29 -1.06 21.65
CA ALA A 86 8.53 -1.58 22.22
C ALA A 86 9.67 -1.43 21.22
N ASP A 87 10.87 -1.17 21.74
CA ASP A 87 12.07 -0.98 20.93
C ASP A 87 12.33 -2.23 20.08
N SER A 88 12.49 -2.02 18.78
CA SER A 88 12.89 -3.00 17.77
C SER A 88 13.15 -2.28 16.44
N ALA A 89 13.91 -2.88 15.54
CA ALA A 89 14.09 -2.37 14.18
C ALA A 89 14.20 -3.51 13.18
N ILE A 90 13.34 -3.52 12.15
CA ILE A 90 13.51 -4.43 11.01
C ILE A 90 14.65 -3.90 10.15
N THR A 91 15.78 -4.61 10.13
CA THR A 91 16.97 -4.20 9.39
C THR A 91 17.11 -4.91 8.07
N GLU A 92 16.64 -6.17 7.99
CA GLU A 92 16.73 -6.95 6.78
C GLU A 92 15.43 -7.74 6.57
N VAL A 93 15.05 -7.89 5.31
CA VAL A 93 13.90 -8.69 4.88
C VAL A 93 14.33 -9.67 3.81
N TYR A 94 13.74 -10.87 3.84
CA TYR A 94 14.11 -11.99 2.99
C TYR A 94 12.86 -12.69 2.49
N PHE A 95 12.96 -13.31 1.32
CA PHE A 95 11.87 -14.09 0.74
C PHE A 95 12.39 -15.43 0.24
N ASP A 96 11.60 -16.48 0.48
CA ASP A 96 11.78 -17.76 -0.20
C ASP A 96 11.38 -17.65 -1.69
N ASP A 97 11.45 -18.76 -2.41
CA ASP A 97 10.96 -18.84 -3.80
C ASP A 97 9.41 -18.75 -3.84
N GLY A 98 8.83 -18.82 -5.02
CA GLY A 98 7.39 -18.71 -5.26
C GLY A 98 7.12 -18.12 -6.64
N GLU A 99 6.00 -17.46 -6.84
CA GLU A 99 5.67 -16.83 -8.13
C GLU A 99 6.29 -15.42 -8.34
N LEU A 100 7.21 -15.01 -7.47
CA LEU A 100 7.96 -13.75 -7.56
C LEU A 100 9.03 -13.81 -8.67
N LEU A 101 9.22 -12.71 -9.41
CA LEU A 101 10.22 -12.60 -10.47
C LEU A 101 11.46 -11.78 -10.06
N GLY A 102 11.23 -10.64 -9.42
CA GLY A 102 12.29 -9.70 -9.03
C GLY A 102 11.74 -8.49 -8.31
N ILE A 103 12.56 -7.87 -7.47
CA ILE A 103 12.21 -6.63 -6.78
C ILE A 103 12.16 -5.50 -7.82
N ALA A 104 11.00 -4.89 -7.96
CA ALA A 104 10.74 -3.78 -8.87
C ALA A 104 10.95 -2.43 -8.20
N ASP A 105 10.58 -2.31 -6.92
CA ASP A 105 10.71 -1.08 -6.14
C ASP A 105 10.86 -1.37 -4.65
N VAL A 106 11.54 -0.48 -3.94
CA VAL A 106 11.59 -0.46 -2.48
C VAL A 106 11.33 0.96 -2.03
N SER A 107 10.33 1.13 -1.16
CA SER A 107 10.00 2.44 -0.59
C SER A 107 9.76 2.30 0.91
N HIS A 108 9.98 3.34 1.69
CA HIS A 108 9.96 3.24 3.14
C HIS A 108 9.53 4.57 3.77
N SER A 109 9.02 4.51 5.00
CA SER A 109 8.88 5.70 5.85
C SER A 109 10.06 5.91 6.79
N ALA A 110 10.94 4.91 6.92
CA ALA A 110 12.13 5.00 7.73
C ALA A 110 13.01 6.18 7.29
N GLY A 111 13.70 6.80 8.24
CA GLY A 111 14.65 7.89 7.94
C GLY A 111 15.87 7.43 7.13
N ASP A 112 16.13 6.12 7.08
CA ASP A 112 17.28 5.49 6.44
C ASP A 112 16.92 4.90 5.08
N SER A 113 17.84 5.00 4.13
CA SER A 113 17.72 4.37 2.81
C SER A 113 17.79 2.85 2.89
N TRP A 114 17.22 2.20 1.88
CA TRP A 114 17.20 0.75 1.74
C TRP A 114 17.84 0.33 0.42
N THR A 115 18.59 -0.78 0.48
CA THR A 115 19.21 -1.41 -0.67
C THR A 115 18.53 -2.75 -0.96
N ALA A 116 18.03 -2.92 -2.18
CA ALA A 116 17.44 -4.17 -2.66
C ALA A 116 18.49 -5.08 -3.31
N GLY A 117 18.28 -6.39 -3.21
CA GLY A 117 19.12 -7.40 -3.87
C GLY A 117 20.31 -7.88 -3.04
N ASP A 118 20.63 -7.21 -1.94
CA ASP A 118 21.71 -7.59 -1.04
C ASP A 118 21.26 -7.51 0.42
N ALA A 119 21.89 -8.31 1.27
CA ALA A 119 21.77 -8.20 2.72
C ALA A 119 22.99 -8.84 3.39
N SER A 120 23.39 -8.32 4.55
CA SER A 120 24.42 -8.90 5.41
C SER A 120 23.86 -9.21 6.80
N PRO A 121 23.62 -10.50 7.16
CA PRO A 121 24.03 -11.71 6.43
C PRO A 121 23.19 -12.00 5.17
N PRO A 122 23.73 -12.77 4.20
CA PRO A 122 23.02 -13.06 2.95
C PRO A 122 21.84 -14.02 3.11
N ASP A 123 21.81 -14.77 4.21
CA ASP A 123 20.77 -15.71 4.60
C ASP A 123 20.13 -15.28 5.92
N LEU A 124 18.84 -15.56 6.09
CA LEU A 124 18.11 -15.27 7.32
C LEU A 124 18.72 -16.04 8.52
N PRO A 125 19.15 -15.35 9.60
CA PRO A 125 19.67 -16.04 10.78
C PRO A 125 18.67 -17.04 11.37
N GLY A 126 19.13 -18.26 11.64
CA GLY A 126 18.27 -19.36 12.13
C GLY A 126 17.37 -20.00 11.07
N GLY A 127 17.31 -19.48 9.84
CA GLY A 127 16.49 -20.03 8.75
C GLY A 127 16.83 -21.48 8.38
N ASP A 128 18.08 -21.90 8.61
CA ASP A 128 18.55 -23.28 8.39
C ASP A 128 18.09 -24.28 9.45
N SER A 129 17.54 -23.78 10.56
CA SER A 129 17.17 -24.53 11.76
C SER A 129 15.67 -24.84 11.85
N ILE A 130 14.85 -24.23 10.99
CA ILE A 130 13.41 -24.53 10.86
C ILE A 130 13.13 -25.61 9.80
N THR A 131 11.93 -26.19 9.85
CA THR A 131 11.49 -27.24 8.90
C THR A 131 10.12 -26.87 8.30
N PRO A 132 10.02 -26.71 6.97
CA PRO A 132 11.12 -26.71 5.99
C PRO A 132 12.09 -25.54 6.23
N LYS A 133 13.35 -25.68 5.81
CA LYS A 133 14.37 -24.62 5.93
C LYS A 133 13.92 -23.38 5.17
N PHE A 134 14.18 -22.20 5.71
CA PHE A 134 14.03 -20.95 4.96
C PHE A 134 15.21 -20.82 4.00
N GLU A 135 14.93 -20.73 2.70
CA GLU A 135 15.92 -20.70 1.62
C GLU A 135 15.75 -19.40 0.84
N VAL A 136 16.58 -18.41 1.17
CA VAL A 136 16.53 -17.09 0.52
C VAL A 136 16.75 -17.24 -0.98
N THR A 137 15.75 -16.84 -1.76
CA THR A 137 15.85 -16.90 -3.23
C THR A 137 16.74 -15.77 -3.73
N GLY A 138 18.03 -16.06 -3.93
CA GLY A 138 18.99 -15.18 -4.61
C GLY A 138 18.91 -13.71 -4.18
N TYR A 139 18.38 -12.86 -5.07
CA TYR A 139 18.26 -11.40 -4.88
C TYR A 139 16.97 -10.96 -4.16
N PHE A 140 16.17 -11.88 -3.63
CA PHE A 140 14.91 -11.56 -2.97
C PHE A 140 15.16 -11.24 -1.49
N LYS A 141 15.85 -10.13 -1.29
CA LYS A 141 16.20 -9.57 0.01
C LYS A 141 16.44 -8.08 -0.10
N ALA A 142 16.30 -7.38 1.02
CA ALA A 142 16.67 -5.98 1.13
C ALA A 142 17.19 -5.68 2.54
N GLU A 143 18.12 -4.74 2.64
CA GLU A 143 18.69 -4.27 3.90
C GLU A 143 18.59 -2.75 4.05
N SER A 144 18.53 -2.29 5.30
CA SER A 144 18.69 -0.87 5.62
C SER A 144 20.16 -0.46 5.52
N ASP A 145 20.43 0.72 4.97
CA ASP A 145 21.81 1.16 4.72
C ASP A 145 22.58 1.38 6.05
N PRO A 146 23.84 0.91 6.15
CA PRO A 146 24.67 1.05 7.35
C PRO A 146 24.79 2.49 7.90
N PRO A 147 25.15 2.66 9.19
CA PRO A 147 25.57 1.64 10.16
C PRO A 147 24.46 1.12 11.10
N PRO A 148 24.51 -0.18 11.51
CA PRO A 148 23.76 -0.72 12.66
C PRO A 148 24.14 0.00 13.98
N PRO A 149 23.31 -0.02 15.05
CA PRO A 149 22.16 -0.90 15.26
C PRO A 149 20.82 -0.15 15.41
N LYS A 150 20.61 1.03 14.79
CA LYS A 150 19.36 1.82 14.98
C LYS A 150 18.72 2.26 13.67
N LYS A 151 19.05 1.60 12.58
CA LYS A 151 18.58 1.94 11.23
C LYS A 151 17.71 0.81 10.71
N GLY A 152 16.61 1.13 10.05
CA GLY A 152 15.60 0.15 9.65
C GLY A 152 14.19 0.62 9.95
N VAL A 153 13.23 -0.30 9.98
CA VAL A 153 11.83 0.02 10.31
C VAL A 153 11.63 0.00 11.83
N ASN A 154 11.65 1.17 12.46
CA ASN A 154 11.40 1.37 13.90
C ASN A 154 9.89 1.40 14.20
N PRO A 155 9.48 1.37 15.48
CA PRO A 155 8.09 1.59 15.89
C PRO A 155 7.44 2.81 15.23
N GLY A 156 6.32 2.58 14.55
CA GLY A 156 5.56 3.57 13.78
C GLY A 156 5.99 3.72 12.32
N GLU A 157 6.98 2.98 11.84
CA GLU A 157 7.49 3.04 10.48
C GLU A 157 7.05 1.81 9.64
N TRP A 158 7.24 1.91 8.33
CA TRP A 158 7.00 0.84 7.36
C TRP A 158 8.04 0.79 6.24
N LEU A 159 8.12 -0.37 5.58
CA LEU A 159 8.88 -0.65 4.36
C LEU A 159 7.96 -1.37 3.37
N ASP A 160 7.86 -0.87 2.14
CA ASP A 160 7.27 -1.55 0.99
C ASP A 160 8.38 -2.20 0.16
N VAL A 161 8.20 -3.48 -0.17
CA VAL A 161 8.99 -4.19 -1.17
C VAL A 161 8.03 -4.67 -2.26
N VAL A 162 8.14 -4.07 -3.44
CA VAL A 162 7.30 -4.40 -4.60
C VAL A 162 8.04 -5.38 -5.48
N PHE A 163 7.39 -6.49 -5.81
CA PHE A 163 7.87 -7.49 -6.74
C PHE A 163 7.09 -7.47 -8.05
N ASP A 164 7.81 -7.64 -9.16
CA ASP A 164 7.20 -8.13 -10.41
C ASP A 164 6.86 -9.61 -10.25
N LEU A 165 5.71 -10.03 -10.81
CA LEU A 165 5.29 -11.43 -10.83
C LEU A 165 5.80 -12.17 -12.08
N LYS A 166 6.04 -13.47 -11.96
CA LYS A 166 6.32 -14.33 -13.13
C LYS A 166 5.21 -14.21 -14.17
N THR A 167 5.55 -14.35 -15.46
CA THR A 167 4.58 -14.14 -16.55
C THR A 167 3.37 -15.06 -16.42
N GLY A 168 2.17 -14.47 -16.45
CA GLY A 168 0.90 -15.22 -16.36
C GLY A 168 0.45 -15.54 -14.94
N LYS A 169 1.18 -15.07 -13.92
CA LYS A 169 0.82 -15.18 -12.52
C LYS A 169 0.05 -13.96 -12.05
N THR A 170 -0.68 -14.13 -10.97
CA THR A 170 -1.62 -13.17 -10.42
C THR A 170 -1.41 -13.04 -8.92
N PHE A 171 -1.99 -12.00 -8.32
CA PHE A 171 -2.01 -11.87 -6.87
C PHE A 171 -2.59 -13.12 -6.16
N ASN A 172 -3.58 -13.78 -6.76
CA ASN A 172 -4.15 -15.01 -6.17
C ASN A 172 -3.16 -16.18 -6.15
N ASP A 173 -2.24 -16.27 -7.11
CA ASP A 173 -1.19 -17.28 -7.09
C ASP A 173 -0.23 -17.01 -5.92
N ILE A 174 0.09 -15.74 -5.65
CA ILE A 174 0.89 -15.35 -4.48
C ILE A 174 0.21 -15.72 -3.16
N ILE A 175 -1.11 -15.50 -3.05
CA ILE A 175 -1.86 -15.95 -1.87
C ILE A 175 -1.78 -17.48 -1.72
N ALA A 176 -1.86 -18.24 -2.83
CA ALA A 176 -1.76 -19.69 -2.78
C ALA A 176 -0.35 -20.17 -2.34
N ASP A 177 0.71 -19.50 -2.80
CA ASP A 177 2.08 -19.80 -2.37
C ASP A 177 2.30 -19.50 -0.88
N LEU A 178 1.76 -18.38 -0.39
CA LEU A 178 1.83 -17.99 1.03
C LEU A 178 1.10 -19.00 1.94
N ILE A 179 -0.06 -19.50 1.50
CA ILE A 179 -0.84 -20.50 2.25
C ILE A 179 -0.17 -21.87 2.23
N SER A 180 0.41 -22.28 1.10
CA SER A 180 1.10 -23.57 0.98
C SER A 180 2.47 -23.58 1.66
N GLY A 181 3.03 -22.39 1.92
CA GLY A 181 4.40 -22.22 2.40
C GLY A 181 5.45 -22.36 1.30
N ASP A 182 5.04 -22.43 0.03
CA ASP A 182 5.94 -22.38 -1.12
C ASP A 182 6.62 -21.00 -1.22
N LEU A 183 5.90 -19.94 -0.81
CA LEU A 183 6.46 -18.61 -0.55
C LEU A 183 6.35 -18.28 0.94
N ARG A 184 7.47 -17.87 1.53
CA ARG A 184 7.52 -17.32 2.88
C ARG A 184 8.31 -16.03 2.90
N VAL A 185 7.97 -15.18 3.85
CA VAL A 185 8.59 -13.90 4.13
C VAL A 185 9.31 -14.03 5.47
N GLY A 186 10.55 -13.57 5.51
CA GLY A 186 11.40 -13.56 6.69
C GLY A 186 11.89 -12.15 6.99
N MET A 187 12.16 -11.89 8.26
CA MET A 187 12.77 -10.63 8.71
C MET A 187 13.81 -10.89 9.79
N HIS A 188 14.89 -10.13 9.74
CA HIS A 188 15.86 -10.05 10.83
C HIS A 188 15.66 -8.71 11.54
N VAL A 189 15.49 -8.79 12.85
CA VAL A 189 15.07 -7.68 13.70
C VAL A 189 16.09 -7.53 14.80
N ILE A 190 16.51 -6.30 15.03
CA ILE A 190 17.51 -5.95 16.03
C ILE A 190 16.98 -4.86 16.96
N ALA A 191 17.86 -4.31 17.80
CA ALA A 191 17.61 -3.11 18.58
C ALA A 191 16.47 -3.24 19.59
N PHE A 192 16.22 -4.46 20.06
CA PHE A 192 15.37 -4.68 21.22
C PHE A 192 15.96 -4.02 22.46
N ASP A 193 15.13 -3.69 23.46
CA ASP A 193 15.58 -3.09 24.74
C ASP A 193 16.58 -4.00 25.48
N SER A 194 16.49 -5.31 25.27
CA SER A 194 17.45 -6.32 25.73
C SER A 194 18.86 -6.14 25.14
N GLY A 195 18.98 -5.42 24.01
CA GLY A 195 20.16 -5.34 23.16
C GLY A 195 20.32 -6.51 22.18
N GLY A 196 19.33 -7.42 22.11
CA GLY A 196 19.33 -8.62 21.31
C GLY A 196 18.88 -8.45 19.85
N SER A 197 18.77 -9.58 19.18
CA SER A 197 18.26 -9.71 17.81
C SER A 197 17.53 -11.04 17.65
N GLU A 198 16.46 -11.01 16.87
CA GLU A 198 15.64 -12.18 16.55
C GLU A 198 15.32 -12.21 15.07
N SER A 199 15.12 -13.41 14.54
CA SER A 199 14.59 -13.62 13.20
C SER A 199 13.17 -14.17 13.27
N PHE A 200 12.36 -13.78 12.30
CA PHE A 200 10.96 -14.17 12.22
C PHE A 200 10.61 -14.62 10.81
N VAL A 201 9.68 -15.57 10.71
CA VAL A 201 9.10 -16.05 9.44
C VAL A 201 7.59 -16.11 9.57
N ASN A 202 6.87 -15.80 8.49
CA ASN A 202 5.40 -15.87 8.53
C ASN A 202 4.92 -17.30 8.75
N ASP A 203 3.78 -17.47 9.42
CA ASP A 203 3.13 -18.77 9.58
C ASP A 203 2.15 -19.03 8.43
N PRO A 204 2.39 -20.02 7.53
CA PRO A 204 1.47 -20.36 6.45
C PRO A 204 0.07 -20.75 6.95
N ASP A 205 -0.03 -21.34 8.15
CA ASP A 205 -1.30 -21.78 8.73
C ASP A 205 -2.16 -20.60 9.20
N GLN A 206 -1.57 -19.40 9.36
CA GLN A 206 -2.27 -18.17 9.77
C GLN A 206 -2.61 -17.24 8.59
N VAL A 207 -2.30 -17.61 7.35
CA VAL A 207 -2.64 -16.79 6.17
C VAL A 207 -4.14 -16.90 5.87
N ILE A 208 -4.91 -15.89 6.26
CA ILE A 208 -6.36 -15.84 6.01
C ILE A 208 -6.62 -15.17 4.65
N PRO A 209 -7.24 -15.84 3.67
CA PRO A 209 -7.48 -15.24 2.37
C PRO A 209 -8.41 -14.02 2.47
N PRO A 210 -8.21 -12.98 1.65
CA PRO A 210 -9.07 -11.80 1.65
C PRO A 210 -10.52 -12.22 1.42
N SER A 211 -11.40 -11.89 2.36
CA SER A 211 -12.83 -11.97 2.09
C SER A 211 -13.17 -10.95 1.00
N ALA A 212 -13.86 -11.37 -0.07
CA ALA A 212 -14.26 -10.46 -1.14
C ALA A 212 -15.12 -9.34 -0.56
N ILE A 213 -14.57 -8.12 -0.45
CA ILE A 213 -15.31 -6.96 0.04
C ILE A 213 -16.31 -6.57 -1.06
N PRO A 214 -17.63 -6.57 -0.78
CA PRO A 214 -18.60 -6.10 -1.74
C PRO A 214 -18.28 -4.66 -2.14
N VAL A 215 -18.13 -4.42 -3.43
CA VAL A 215 -17.91 -3.08 -3.98
C VAL A 215 -18.97 -2.14 -3.37
N PRO A 216 -18.59 -1.02 -2.73
CA PRO A 216 -19.52 -0.18 -2.00
C PRO A 216 -20.73 0.15 -2.88
N ALA A 217 -21.93 0.15 -2.29
CA ALA A 217 -23.18 0.49 -2.97
C ALA A 217 -23.12 1.83 -3.72
N ALA A 218 -22.15 2.69 -3.38
CA ALA A 218 -21.74 3.85 -4.15
C ALA A 218 -21.57 3.57 -5.65
N VAL A 219 -20.93 2.46 -6.06
CA VAL A 219 -20.76 2.16 -7.50
C VAL A 219 -22.12 1.94 -8.18
N TRP A 220 -23.05 1.27 -7.52
CA TRP A 220 -24.42 1.09 -8.02
C TRP A 220 -25.25 2.39 -7.98
N LEU A 221 -25.12 3.17 -6.92
CA LEU A 221 -25.80 4.46 -6.75
C LEU A 221 -25.31 5.51 -7.75
N PHE A 222 -24.01 5.60 -7.98
CA PHE A 222 -23.43 6.51 -8.96
C PHE A 222 -23.67 6.02 -10.39
N GLY A 223 -23.56 4.71 -10.64
CA GLY A 223 -23.88 4.14 -11.94
C GLY A 223 -25.34 4.39 -12.35
N SER A 224 -26.29 4.10 -11.45
CA SER A 224 -27.71 4.34 -11.69
C SER A 224 -28.07 5.84 -11.70
N GLY A 225 -27.48 6.63 -10.80
CA GLY A 225 -27.66 8.07 -10.74
C GLY A 225 -27.19 8.78 -12.01
N LEU A 226 -26.02 8.41 -12.55
CA LEU A 226 -25.50 8.99 -13.78
C LEU A 226 -26.36 8.63 -15.00
N LEU A 227 -26.81 7.37 -15.10
CA LEU A 227 -27.75 6.94 -16.15
C LEU A 227 -29.08 7.71 -16.05
N GLY A 228 -29.60 7.93 -14.84
CA GLY A 228 -30.78 8.74 -14.59
C GLY A 228 -30.60 10.20 -15.05
N LEU A 229 -29.45 10.81 -14.75
CA LEU A 229 -29.12 12.18 -15.16
C LEU A 229 -28.98 12.32 -16.69
N VAL A 230 -28.33 11.36 -17.37
CA VAL A 230 -28.26 11.34 -18.85
C VAL A 230 -29.67 11.19 -19.45
N GLY A 231 -30.52 10.36 -18.86
CA GLY A 231 -31.92 10.21 -19.29
C GLY A 231 -32.74 11.49 -19.16
N ILE A 232 -32.54 12.27 -18.10
CA ILE A 232 -33.20 13.57 -17.91
C ILE A 232 -32.65 14.63 -18.87
N ALA A 233 -31.34 14.67 -19.10
CA ALA A 233 -30.70 15.63 -20.01
C ALA A 233 -31.17 15.47 -21.46
N ARG A 234 -31.42 14.23 -21.91
CA ARG A 234 -31.91 13.94 -23.28
C ARG A 234 -33.35 14.36 -23.55
N ARG A 235 -34.17 14.63 -22.53
CA ARG A 235 -35.56 15.08 -22.72
C ARG A 235 -35.69 16.58 -22.98
N ARG A 236 -34.58 17.34 -22.91
CA ARG A 236 -34.57 18.80 -23.12
C ARG A 236 -34.01 19.22 -24.50
N TYR A 237 -33.74 18.26 -25.37
CA TYR A 237 -33.50 18.44 -26.81
C TYR A 237 -34.57 17.66 -27.57
#